data_AF-A0A6M0F4D0-F1
#
_entry.id   AF-A0A6M0F4D0-F1
#
_cell.length_a   1.000
_cell.length_b   1.000
_cell.length_c   1.000
_cell.angle_alpha   90.00
_cell.angle_beta   90.00
_cell.angle_gamma   90.00
#
_symmetry.space_group_name_H-M   'P 1'
#
loop_
_entity.id
_entity.type
_entity.pdbx_description
1 polymer ?
#
loop_
_entity_poly.entity_id
_entity_poly.type
_entity_poly.pdbx_seq_one_letter_code
_entity_poly.pdbx_strand_id
1 'polypeptide(L)'
;LDLGESARIWKGGCIIRARFLDKIKKAYDENPALANLLLAPEFKQTILDRQNAWREVLSTANQLGIPVPAFSASLDYFDSYRRASLPQNLTQAQRDYFGAHTFQRVDKDGTFHAQWF
;
A
#
# COMPACT_ATOMS: atom_id res chain seq x y z
N LEU A 1 -0.98 4.01 20.30
CA LEU A 1 -2.28 4.54 19.86
C LEU A 1 -3.27 3.38 19.88
N ASP A 2 -4.51 3.58 20.29
CA ASP A 2 -5.55 2.56 20.10
C ASP A 2 -6.31 2.85 18.81
N LEU A 3 -6.05 2.04 17.78
CA LEU A 3 -6.61 2.23 16.44
C LEU A 3 -8.07 1.76 16.36
N GLY A 4 -8.47 0.77 17.16
CA GLY A 4 -9.86 0.33 17.28
C GLY A 4 -10.74 1.40 17.92
N GLU A 5 -10.25 1.99 19.02
CA GLU A 5 -10.95 3.07 19.72
C GLU A 5 -11.02 4.35 18.87
N SER A 6 -9.96 4.67 18.13
CA SER A 6 -9.95 5.78 17.17
C SER A 6 -11.07 5.61 16.12
N ALA A 7 -11.19 4.41 15.53
CA ALA A 7 -12.25 4.10 14.58
C ALA A 7 -13.65 4.19 15.20
N ARG A 8 -13.81 3.79 16.47
CA ARG A 8 -15.08 3.89 17.20
C ARG A 8 -15.52 5.34 17.39
N ILE A 9 -14.62 6.23 17.79
CA ILE A 9 -14.93 7.64 18.06
C ILE A 9 -15.38 8.34 16.77
N TRP A 10 -14.79 8.01 15.62
CA TRP A 10 -15.20 8.55 14.32
C TRP A 10 -16.59 8.11 13.85
N LYS A 11 -17.27 7.19 14.55
CA LYS A 11 -18.66 6.84 14.23
C LYS A 11 -19.65 7.93 14.61
N GLY A 12 -19.34 8.77 15.59
CA GLY A 12 -20.23 9.79 16.12
C GLY A 12 -19.78 11.21 15.75
N GLY A 13 -20.67 12.02 15.19
CA GLY A 13 -20.50 13.48 15.07
C GLY A 13 -19.50 13.98 14.01
N CYS A 14 -18.59 13.15 13.50
CA CYS A 14 -17.64 13.59 12.46
C CYS A 14 -18.18 13.43 11.02
N ILE A 15 -17.50 14.05 10.06
CA ILE A 15 -17.88 14.09 8.63
C ILE A 15 -17.72 12.72 7.96
N ILE A 16 -16.71 11.94 8.34
CA ILE A 16 -16.36 10.65 7.71
C ILE A 16 -17.14 9.45 8.28
N ARG A 17 -18.16 9.69 9.11
CA ARG A 17 -18.95 8.65 9.74
C ARG A 17 -19.56 7.69 8.70
N ALA A 18 -19.32 6.40 8.85
CA ALA A 18 -19.83 5.38 7.94
C ALA A 18 -19.90 4.01 8.62
N ARG A 19 -20.79 3.12 8.13
CA ARG A 19 -20.81 1.69 8.51
C ARG A 19 -19.46 1.00 8.26
N PHE A 20 -18.64 1.55 7.35
CA PHE A 20 -17.29 1.10 7.08
C PHE A 20 -16.37 1.13 8.33
N LEU A 21 -16.58 2.08 9.24
CA LEU A 21 -15.78 2.21 10.47
C LEU A 21 -15.98 1.03 11.43
N ASP A 22 -17.14 0.35 11.38
CA ASP A 22 -17.38 -0.87 12.16
C ASP A 22 -16.43 -1.99 11.77
N LYS A 23 -16.13 -2.10 10.47
CA LYS A 23 -15.19 -3.09 9.93
C LYS A 23 -13.76 -2.82 10.38
N ILE A 24 -13.37 -1.54 10.39
CA ILE A 24 -12.04 -1.11 10.88
C ILE A 24 -11.91 -1.44 12.36
N LYS A 25 -12.90 -1.05 13.17
CA LYS A 25 -12.90 -1.36 14.61
C LYS A 25 -12.78 -2.87 14.83
N LYS A 26 -13.61 -3.67 14.16
CA LYS A 26 -13.60 -5.13 14.26
C LYS A 26 -12.23 -5.72 13.92
N ALA A 27 -11.57 -5.25 12.86
CA ALA A 27 -10.25 -5.73 12.48
C ALA A 27 -9.18 -5.50 13.57
N TYR A 28 -9.24 -4.36 14.26
CA TYR A 28 -8.33 -4.06 15.37
C TYR A 28 -8.75 -4.70 16.71
N ASP A 29 -10.05 -4.97 16.93
CA ASP A 29 -10.51 -5.78 18.05
C ASP A 29 -9.99 -7.23 17.93
N GLU A 30 -10.00 -7.79 16.71
CA GLU A 30 -9.49 -9.13 16.41
C GLU A 30 -7.95 -9.20 16.45
N ASN A 31 -7.27 -8.16 15.97
CA ASN A 31 -5.81 -8.06 16.02
C ASN A 31 -5.35 -6.63 16.33
N PRO A 32 -5.09 -6.31 17.61
CA PRO A 32 -4.60 -4.99 18.01
C PRO A 32 -3.23 -4.62 17.42
N ALA A 33 -2.42 -5.61 17.03
CA ALA A 33 -1.10 -5.44 16.43
C ALA A 33 -1.11 -5.50 14.88
N LEU A 34 -2.30 -5.39 14.27
CA LEU A 34 -2.45 -5.45 12.82
C LEU A 34 -1.63 -4.34 12.13
N ALA A 35 -0.63 -4.75 11.34
CA ALA A 35 0.25 -3.81 10.65
C ALA A 35 -0.44 -3.02 9.53
N ASN A 36 -1.47 -3.59 8.90
CA ASN A 36 -2.20 -2.98 7.80
C ASN A 36 -3.60 -3.59 7.65
N LEU A 37 -4.62 -2.76 7.41
CA LEU A 37 -6.00 -3.21 7.19
C LEU A 37 -6.15 -4.18 6.00
N LEU A 38 -5.30 -4.08 4.97
CA LEU A 38 -5.30 -5.01 3.84
C LEU A 38 -5.01 -6.47 4.24
N LEU A 39 -4.44 -6.70 5.44
CA LEU A 39 -4.17 -8.04 5.96
C LEU A 39 -5.36 -8.61 6.74
N ALA A 40 -6.35 -7.79 7.13
CA ALA A 40 -7.54 -8.28 7.80
C ALA A 40 -8.43 -9.07 6.81
N PRO A 41 -8.98 -10.25 7.19
CA PRO A 41 -9.65 -11.16 6.26
C PRO A 41 -10.77 -10.52 5.43
N GLU A 42 -11.62 -9.70 6.07
CA GLU A 42 -12.75 -9.05 5.40
C GLU A 42 -12.29 -8.03 4.33
N PHE A 43 -11.27 -7.22 4.65
CA PHE A 43 -10.72 -6.23 3.73
C PHE A 43 -9.97 -6.90 2.58
N LYS A 44 -9.13 -7.90 2.91
CA LYS A 44 -8.41 -8.71 1.92
C LYS A 44 -9.37 -9.28 0.89
N GLN A 45 -10.42 -9.97 1.33
CA GLN A 45 -11.38 -10.60 0.43
C GLN A 45 -12.12 -9.54 -0.42
N THR A 46 -12.57 -8.45 0.21
CA THR A 46 -13.26 -7.35 -0.50
C THR A 46 -12.43 -6.80 -1.66
N ILE A 47 -11.13 -6.61 -1.46
CA ILE A 47 -10.20 -6.12 -2.49
C ILE A 47 -9.96 -7.18 -3.56
N LEU A 48 -9.72 -8.44 -3.18
CA LEU A 48 -9.51 -9.53 -4.14
C LEU A 48 -10.71 -9.72 -5.07
N ASP A 49 -11.93 -9.59 -4.55
CA ASP A 49 -13.16 -9.71 -5.33
C ASP A 49 -13.35 -8.55 -6.32
N ARG A 50 -12.79 -7.36 -6.04
CA ARG A 50 -13.07 -6.11 -6.76
C ARG A 50 -11.92 -5.60 -7.61
N GLN A 51 -10.70 -6.07 -7.40
CA GLN A 51 -9.51 -5.51 -8.07
C GLN A 51 -9.59 -5.56 -9.60
N ASN A 52 -10.28 -6.56 -10.19
CA ASN A 52 -10.43 -6.64 -11.65
C ASN A 52 -11.34 -5.54 -12.19
N ALA A 53 -12.51 -5.34 -11.59
CA ALA A 53 -13.41 -4.24 -11.96
C ALA A 53 -12.77 -2.87 -11.70
N TRP A 54 -11.99 -2.75 -10.63
CA TRP A 54 -11.22 -1.55 -10.35
C TRP A 54 -10.23 -1.23 -11.47
N ARG A 55 -9.45 -2.23 -11.94
CA ARG A 55 -8.53 -2.07 -13.08
C ARG A 55 -9.24 -1.69 -14.37
N GLU A 56 -10.41 -2.27 -14.62
CA GLU A 56 -11.23 -1.95 -15.80
C GLU A 56 -11.68 -0.48 -15.80
N VAL A 57 -12.09 0.04 -14.64
CA VAL A 57 -12.43 1.47 -14.47
C VAL A 57 -11.23 2.36 -14.79
N LEU A 58 -10.03 2.04 -14.29
CA LEU A 58 -8.82 2.82 -14.58
C LEU A 58 -8.46 2.76 -16.07
N SER A 59 -8.50 1.58 -16.68
CA SER A 59 -8.22 1.41 -18.11
C SER A 59 -9.15 2.28 -18.95
N THR A 60 -10.45 2.21 -18.65
CA THR A 60 -11.49 2.99 -19.35
C THR A 60 -11.29 4.50 -19.14
N ALA A 61 -11.08 4.94 -17.90
CA ALA A 61 -10.84 6.34 -17.58
C ALA A 61 -9.62 6.90 -18.33
N ASN A 62 -8.52 6.15 -18.37
CA ASN A 62 -7.31 6.57 -19.07
C ASN A 62 -7.50 6.64 -20.59
N GLN A 63 -8.19 5.67 -21.19
CA GLN A 63 -8.51 5.70 -22.62
C GLN A 63 -9.39 6.88 -23.02
N LEU A 64 -10.29 7.29 -22.12
CA LEU A 64 -11.19 8.44 -22.31
C LEU A 64 -10.56 9.78 -21.90
N GLY A 65 -9.34 9.79 -21.36
CA GLY A 65 -8.69 11.00 -20.86
C GLY A 65 -9.33 11.57 -19.58
N ILE A 66 -10.02 10.76 -18.78
CA ILE A 66 -10.67 11.16 -17.53
C ILE A 66 -9.68 11.02 -16.36
N PRO A 67 -9.33 12.11 -15.65
CA PRO A 67 -8.39 12.04 -14.54
C PRO A 67 -9.00 11.38 -13.30
N VAL A 68 -8.38 10.30 -12.82
CA VAL A 68 -8.83 9.54 -11.64
C VAL A 68 -7.70 9.34 -10.61
N PRO A 69 -7.07 10.43 -10.10
CA PRO A 69 -5.81 10.36 -9.35
C PRO A 69 -5.88 9.48 -8.09
N ALA A 70 -6.96 9.58 -7.31
CA ALA A 70 -7.13 8.77 -6.11
C ALA A 70 -7.25 7.27 -6.42
N PHE A 71 -7.95 6.92 -7.50
CA PHE A 71 -8.16 5.56 -7.96
C PHE A 71 -6.87 4.94 -8.50
N SER A 72 -6.09 5.70 -9.29
CA SER A 72 -4.78 5.27 -9.76
C SER A 72 -3.80 5.05 -8.61
N ALA A 73 -3.64 6.06 -7.75
CA ALA A 73 -2.70 5.99 -6.64
C ALA A 73 -3.02 4.87 -5.64
N SER A 74 -4.31 4.61 -5.37
CA SER A 74 -4.68 3.51 -4.48
C SER A 74 -4.40 2.13 -5.10
N LEU A 75 -4.52 1.97 -6.43
CA LEU A 75 -4.19 0.70 -7.10
C LEU A 75 -2.68 0.47 -7.09
N ASP A 76 -1.92 1.53 -7.40
CA ASP A 76 -0.46 1.51 -7.33
C ASP A 76 0.03 1.15 -5.93
N TYR A 77 -0.62 1.70 -4.89
CA TYR A 77 -0.35 1.32 -3.49
C TYR A 77 -0.63 -0.17 -3.23
N PHE A 78 -1.80 -0.66 -3.63
CA PHE A 78 -2.17 -2.07 -3.44
C PHE A 78 -1.18 -3.02 -4.14
N ASP A 79 -0.84 -2.73 -5.40
CA ASP A 79 0.09 -3.54 -6.18
C ASP A 79 1.51 -3.44 -5.65
N SER A 80 1.94 -2.29 -5.15
CA SER A 80 3.24 -2.12 -4.53
C SER A 80 3.33 -2.85 -3.19
N TYR A 81 2.31 -2.74 -2.35
CA TYR A 81 2.29 -3.32 -1.01
C TYR A 81 2.35 -4.87 -1.04
N ARG A 82 1.70 -5.49 -2.03
CA ARG A 82 1.65 -6.96 -2.16
C ARG A 82 2.85 -7.56 -2.92
N ARG A 83 3.78 -6.74 -3.41
CA ARG A 83 4.98 -7.19 -4.13
C ARG A 83 6.15 -7.35 -3.16
N ALA A 84 6.71 -8.55 -3.08
CA ALA A 84 7.90 -8.80 -2.27
C ALA A 84 9.18 -8.14 -2.85
N SER A 85 9.20 -7.89 -4.16
CA SER A 85 10.29 -7.21 -4.84
C SER A 85 9.74 -6.13 -5.76
N LEU A 86 10.34 -4.95 -5.67
CA LEU A 86 9.98 -3.75 -6.40
C LEU A 86 11.22 -3.18 -7.11
N PRO A 87 11.07 -2.32 -8.13
CA PRO A 87 12.18 -1.82 -8.95
C PRO A 87 13.14 -0.85 -8.22
N GLN A 88 13.04 -0.69 -6.90
CA GLN A 88 13.96 0.11 -6.08
C GLN A 88 15.39 -0.44 -6.10
N ASN A 89 15.62 -1.67 -6.57
CA ASN A 89 16.97 -2.16 -6.87
C ASN A 89 17.68 -1.27 -7.90
N LEU A 90 16.97 -0.79 -8.93
CA LEU A 90 17.53 0.14 -9.92
C LEU A 90 17.79 1.52 -9.29
N THR A 91 16.88 2.01 -8.46
CA THR A 91 17.10 3.27 -7.73
C THR A 91 18.32 3.19 -6.81
N GLN A 92 18.51 2.07 -6.12
CA GLN A 92 19.71 1.83 -5.30
C GLN A 92 20.98 1.81 -6.15
N ALA A 93 20.95 1.13 -7.31
CA ALA A 93 22.08 1.13 -8.25
C ALA A 93 22.41 2.54 -8.76
N GLN A 94 21.41 3.33 -9.16
CA GLN A 94 21.60 4.71 -9.60
C GLN A 94 22.24 5.57 -8.52
N ARG A 95 21.72 5.50 -7.28
CA ARG A 95 22.27 6.25 -6.13
C ARG A 95 23.71 5.89 -5.83
N ASP A 96 24.05 4.61 -5.91
CA ASP A 96 25.44 4.18 -5.72
C ASP A 96 26.34 4.64 -6.88
N TYR A 97 25.84 4.59 -8.11
CA TYR A 97 26.55 5.04 -9.30
C TYR A 97 26.98 6.51 -9.23
N PHE A 98 26.04 7.44 -9.00
CA PHE A 98 26.36 8.88 -9.06
C PHE A 98 26.88 9.44 -7.73
N GLY A 99 26.66 8.75 -6.61
CA GLY A 99 26.84 9.34 -5.28
C GLY A 99 27.50 8.44 -4.24
N ALA A 100 28.00 7.26 -4.63
CA ALA A 100 28.62 6.29 -3.72
C ALA A 100 27.77 6.00 -2.46
N HIS A 101 26.44 6.01 -2.62
CA HIS A 101 25.49 5.91 -1.52
C HIS A 101 25.38 4.51 -0.92
N THR A 102 26.05 3.50 -1.48
CA THR A 102 26.03 2.11 -1.06
C THR A 102 24.65 1.43 -1.17
N PHE A 103 24.62 0.10 -1.12
CA PHE A 103 23.40 -0.71 -1.17
C PHE A 103 23.54 -2.04 -0.42
N GLN A 104 22.42 -2.70 -0.14
CA GLN A 104 22.38 -4.06 0.40
C GLN A 104 22.09 -5.07 -0.71
N ARG A 105 22.49 -6.32 -0.49
CA ARG A 105 22.23 -7.43 -1.41
C ARG A 105 21.28 -8.45 -0.79
N VAL A 106 20.60 -9.21 -1.65
CA VAL A 106 19.65 -10.25 -1.22
C VAL A 106 20.31 -11.60 -0.92
N ASP A 107 21.55 -11.80 -1.38
CA ASP A 107 22.30 -13.04 -1.26
C ASP A 107 23.39 -12.99 -0.18
N LYS A 108 23.68 -11.80 0.37
CA LYS A 108 24.74 -11.61 1.35
C LYS A 108 24.47 -10.41 2.24
N ASP A 109 24.61 -10.63 3.55
CA ASP A 109 24.53 -9.56 4.55
C ASP A 109 25.70 -8.58 4.41
N GLY A 110 25.40 -7.30 4.63
CA GLY A 110 26.38 -6.21 4.63
C GLY A 110 25.97 -5.03 3.75
N THR A 111 26.88 -4.06 3.67
CA THR A 111 26.76 -2.84 2.88
C THR A 111 27.83 -2.85 1.78
N PHE A 112 27.42 -2.60 0.54
CA PHE A 112 28.25 -2.74 -0.63
C PHE A 112 28.30 -1.43 -1.41
N HIS A 113 29.45 -1.17 -2.03
CA HIS A 113 29.64 -0.13 -3.04
C HIS A 113 30.25 -0.80 -4.27
N ALA A 114 29.79 -0.46 -5.46
CA ALA A 114 30.34 -0.96 -6.71
C ALA A 114 31.23 0.09 -7.38
N GLN A 115 32.33 -0.35 -8.00
CA GLN A 115 33.08 0.47 -8.94
C GLN A 115 32.39 0.36 -10.30
N TRP A 116 31.73 1.44 -10.71
CA TRP A 116 30.89 1.45 -11.91
C TRP A 116 31.65 1.82 -13.19
N PHE A 117 32.84 2.41 -13.04
CA PHE A 117 33.74 2.84 -14.11
C PHE A 117 35.20 2.61 -13.68
#